data_AF-A0AAU7DSA7-F1
#
_entry.id   AF-A0AAU7DSA7-F1
#
_cell.length_a   1.000
_cell.length_b   1.000
_cell.length_c   1.000
_cell.angle_alpha   90.00
_cell.angle_beta   90.00
_cell.angle_gamma   90.00
#
_symmetry.space_group_name_H-M   'P 1'
#
loop_
_entity.id
_entity.type
_entity.pdbx_description
1 polymer ?
#
loop_
_entity_poly.entity_id
_entity_poly.type
_entity_poly.pdbx_seq_one_letter_code
_entity_poly.pdbx_strand_id
1 'polypeptide(L)'
;MAASTEIKTLPVRKVAWDFTFAFLSLRFWLGVRALFVGIQKYAAYKSVAMPLIDPSTGQPDASGVMVNVSVKSYALANYAGIPVGLRDKFAHDPLFPKFALTLFDRMLGPAFILTGIMLIIGLGTRVSLLVQGLLFIALTVGLVLIDANDGVAYLGIHIGLVAAAFLLAQHNRFAVLNKW
;
A
#
# COMPACT_ATOMS: atom_id res chain seq x y z
N MET A 1 43.66 43.29 -34.53
CA MET A 1 43.35 42.40 -33.40
C MET A 1 41.88 42.01 -33.50
N ALA A 2 41.57 40.86 -34.11
CA ALA A 2 40.20 40.37 -34.23
C ALA A 2 39.85 39.61 -32.94
N ALA A 3 38.84 40.09 -32.21
CA ALA A 3 38.33 39.41 -31.04
C ALA A 3 37.55 38.16 -31.48
N SER A 4 38.09 36.98 -31.19
CA SER A 4 37.38 35.72 -31.40
C SER A 4 36.30 35.57 -30.34
N THR A 5 35.04 35.74 -30.75
CA THR A 5 33.87 35.43 -29.93
C THR A 5 33.79 33.91 -29.72
N GLU A 6 34.32 33.42 -28.61
CA GLU A 6 34.08 32.04 -28.17
C GLU A 6 32.60 31.85 -27.80
N ILE A 7 31.87 31.11 -28.63
CA ILE A 7 30.52 30.66 -28.31
C ILE A 7 30.66 29.54 -27.27
N LYS A 8 30.43 29.87 -26.00
CA LYS A 8 30.39 28.91 -24.90
C LYS A 8 29.15 28.02 -25.06
N THR A 9 29.32 26.89 -25.75
CA THR A 9 28.27 25.87 -25.87
C THR A 9 28.02 25.25 -24.50
N LEU A 10 26.91 25.62 -23.86
CA LEU A 10 26.46 24.98 -22.64
C LEU A 10 26.16 23.51 -22.95
N PRO A 11 26.64 22.53 -22.15
CA PRO A 11 26.37 21.13 -22.42
C PRO A 11 24.86 20.90 -22.36
N VAL A 12 24.29 20.42 -23.47
CA VAL A 12 22.90 19.97 -23.54
C VAL A 12 22.73 18.86 -22.50
N ARG A 13 22.02 19.16 -21.41
CA ARG A 13 21.73 18.20 -20.33
C ARG A 13 20.95 17.04 -20.94
N LYS A 14 21.62 15.92 -21.23
CA LYS A 14 20.95 14.70 -21.72
C LYS A 14 19.85 14.35 -20.74
N VAL A 15 18.62 14.39 -21.22
CA VAL A 15 17.46 13.97 -20.48
C VAL A 15 17.59 12.46 -20.27
N ALA A 16 17.94 12.06 -19.05
CA ALA A 16 17.99 10.65 -18.67
C ALA A 16 16.58 10.13 -18.40
N TRP A 17 15.90 9.71 -19.47
CA TRP A 17 14.56 9.11 -19.42
C TRP A 17 14.54 7.81 -18.59
N ASP A 18 15.64 7.06 -18.56
CA ASP A 18 15.76 5.80 -17.82
C ASP A 18 15.48 5.97 -16.32
N PHE A 19 16.05 7.01 -15.69
CA PHE A 19 15.77 7.32 -14.29
C PHE A 19 14.33 7.79 -14.06
N THR A 20 13.72 8.42 -15.06
CA THR A 20 12.31 8.84 -14.99
C THR A 20 11.39 7.62 -15.04
N PHE A 21 11.67 6.66 -15.93
CA PHE A 21 10.90 5.41 -16.01
C PHE A 21 11.10 4.52 -14.79
N ALA A 22 12.34 4.38 -14.31
CA ALA A 22 12.63 3.64 -13.08
C ALA A 22 11.85 4.23 -11.88
N PHE A 23 11.82 5.56 -11.75
CA PHE A 23 11.02 6.22 -10.73
C PHE A 23 9.52 5.98 -10.91
N LEU A 24 9.01 6.08 -12.14
CA LEU A 24 7.58 5.91 -12.42
C LEU A 24 7.10 4.49 -12.10
N SER A 25 7.90 3.48 -12.43
CA SER A 25 7.65 2.08 -12.06
C SER A 25 7.59 1.90 -10.54
N LEU A 26 8.56 2.44 -9.80
CA LEU A 26 8.57 2.38 -8.33
C LEU A 26 7.37 3.11 -7.72
N ARG A 27 7.03 4.28 -8.25
CA ARG A 27 5.89 5.09 -7.81
C ARG A 27 4.58 4.35 -8.03
N PHE A 28 4.39 3.75 -9.20
CA PHE A 28 3.17 3.00 -9.51
C PHE A 28 3.08 1.73 -8.65
N TRP A 29 4.18 1.01 -8.50
CA TRP A 29 4.26 -0.18 -7.64
C TRP A 29 3.83 0.14 -6.20
N LEU A 30 4.46 1.15 -5.59
CA LEU A 30 4.15 1.56 -4.21
C LEU A 30 2.73 2.09 -4.09
N GLY A 31 2.30 2.96 -5.02
CA GLY A 31 1.00 3.62 -4.99
C GLY A 31 -0.17 2.67 -5.17
N VAL A 32 -0.11 1.79 -6.18
CA VAL A 32 -1.16 0.79 -6.45
C VAL A 32 -1.24 -0.18 -5.30
N ARG A 33 -0.11 -0.72 -4.83
CA ARG A 33 -0.11 -1.63 -3.69
C ARG A 33 -0.74 -0.99 -2.46
N ALA A 34 -0.34 0.25 -2.13
CA ALA A 34 -0.90 0.98 -0.99
C ALA A 34 -2.42 1.10 -1.11
N LEU A 35 -2.93 1.46 -2.30
CA LEU A 35 -4.35 1.54 -2.56
C LEU A 35 -5.06 0.20 -2.31
N PHE A 36 -4.55 -0.89 -2.87
CA PHE A 36 -5.14 -2.21 -2.68
C PHE A 36 -5.09 -2.69 -1.23
N VAL A 37 -3.97 -2.50 -0.53
CA VAL A 37 -3.84 -2.83 0.91
C VAL A 37 -4.85 -2.04 1.72
N GLY A 38 -5.04 -0.76 1.42
CA GLY A 38 -6.03 0.08 2.07
C GLY A 38 -7.48 -0.37 1.82
N ILE A 39 -7.82 -0.72 0.57
CA ILE A 39 -9.15 -1.24 0.20
C ILE A 39 -9.42 -2.60 0.87
N GLN A 40 -8.41 -3.47 1.00
CA GLN A 40 -8.54 -4.76 1.68
C GLN A 40 -9.01 -4.61 3.14
N LYS A 41 -8.78 -3.46 3.78
CA LYS A 41 -9.27 -3.18 5.14
C LYS A 41 -10.79 -3.01 5.24
N TYR A 42 -11.48 -2.91 4.12
CA TYR A 42 -12.94 -2.80 4.05
C TYR A 42 -13.60 -4.13 3.64
N ALA A 43 -12.85 -5.24 3.64
CA ALA A 43 -13.35 -6.56 3.31
C ALA A 43 -13.85 -7.29 4.57
N ALA A 44 -15.04 -7.88 4.48
CA ALA A 44 -15.54 -8.84 5.46
C ALA A 44 -16.16 -10.05 4.76
N TYR A 45 -16.01 -11.20 5.39
CA TYR A 45 -16.64 -12.45 4.97
C TYR A 45 -18.07 -12.50 5.50
N LYS A 46 -19.05 -12.69 4.60
CA LYS A 46 -20.46 -12.86 4.95
C LYS A 46 -20.88 -14.27 4.58
N SER A 47 -21.45 -14.99 5.54
CA SER A 47 -22.06 -16.30 5.30
C SER A 47 -23.39 -16.10 4.60
N VAL A 48 -23.47 -16.53 3.34
CA VAL A 48 -24.70 -16.54 2.56
C VAL A 48 -25.12 -17.99 2.41
N ALA A 49 -26.36 -18.30 2.78
CA ALA A 49 -26.94 -19.61 2.54
C ALA A 49 -27.15 -19.77 1.03
N MET A 50 -26.39 -20.66 0.41
CA MET A 50 -26.54 -21.04 -1.00
C MET A 50 -26.95 -22.50 -1.09
N PRO A 51 -27.78 -22.88 -2.07
CA PRO A 51 -28.11 -24.28 -2.26
C PRO A 51 -26.84 -25.08 -2.56
N LEU A 52 -26.71 -26.26 -1.95
CA LEU A 52 -25.64 -27.20 -2.31
C LEU A 52 -25.78 -27.55 -3.79
N ILE A 53 -24.70 -27.39 -4.57
CA ILE A 53 -24.70 -27.78 -5.99
C ILE A 53 -24.19 -29.21 -6.08
N ASP A 54 -24.97 -30.09 -6.70
CA ASP A 54 -24.57 -31.47 -6.96
C ASP A 54 -23.40 -31.50 -7.97
N PRO A 55 -22.23 -32.08 -7.62
CA PRO A 55 -21.07 -32.15 -8.49
C PRO A 55 -21.31 -32.85 -9.84
N SER A 56 -22.34 -33.70 -9.92
CA SER A 56 -22.65 -34.51 -11.12
C SER A 56 -23.61 -33.81 -12.09
N THR A 57 -24.49 -32.94 -11.61
CA THR A 57 -25.54 -32.30 -12.42
C THR A 57 -25.38 -30.79 -12.54
N GLY A 58 -24.60 -30.14 -11.66
CA GLY A 58 -24.43 -28.70 -11.63
C GLY A 58 -25.68 -27.92 -11.20
N GLN A 59 -26.72 -28.63 -10.73
CA GLN A 59 -27.99 -28.06 -10.26
C GLN A 59 -28.05 -28.06 -8.73
N PRO A 60 -28.91 -27.23 -8.11
CA PRO A 60 -29.23 -27.31 -6.69
C PRO A 60 -29.64 -28.74 -6.29
N ASP A 61 -29.05 -29.27 -5.23
CA ASP A 61 -29.34 -30.58 -4.66
C ASP A 61 -30.85 -30.73 -4.42
N ALA A 62 -31.41 -31.85 -4.88
CA ALA A 62 -32.82 -32.19 -4.73
C ALA A 62 -33.26 -32.24 -3.25
N SER A 63 -32.31 -32.44 -2.33
CA SER A 63 -32.54 -32.45 -0.88
C SER A 63 -32.84 -31.05 -0.30
N GLY A 64 -32.64 -29.97 -1.08
CA GLY A 64 -32.87 -28.59 -0.63
C GLY A 64 -31.90 -28.11 0.46
N VAL A 65 -30.76 -28.79 0.61
CA VAL A 65 -29.76 -28.48 1.64
C VAL A 65 -29.09 -27.15 1.31
N MET A 66 -29.20 -26.22 2.24
CA MET A 66 -28.52 -24.93 2.16
C MET A 66 -27.16 -25.01 2.86
N VAL A 67 -26.10 -24.62 2.17
CA VAL A 67 -24.76 -24.52 2.74
C VAL A 67 -24.41 -23.06 2.94
N ASN A 68 -23.88 -22.74 4.11
CA ASN A 68 -23.34 -21.42 4.40
C ASN A 68 -22.02 -21.23 3.64
N VAL A 69 -22.06 -20.48 2.54
CA VAL A 69 -20.88 -20.10 1.76
C VAL A 69 -20.39 -18.75 2.25
N SER A 70 -19.12 -18.69 2.62
CA SER A 70 -18.47 -17.46 3.07
C SER A 70 -18.03 -16.64 1.86
N VAL A 71 -18.79 -15.60 1.52
CA VAL A 71 -18.50 -14.71 0.39
C VAL A 71 -17.80 -13.44 0.89
N LYS A 72 -16.69 -13.08 0.24
CA LYS A 72 -15.95 -11.84 0.55
C LYS A 72 -16.72 -10.63 0.01
N SER A 73 -17.09 -9.71 0.90
CA SER A 73 -17.84 -8.49 0.58
C SER A 73 -17.07 -7.24 1.00
N TYR A 74 -17.11 -6.19 0.17
CA TYR A 74 -16.48 -4.90 0.47
C TYR A 74 -17.54 -3.86 0.81
N ALA A 75 -17.41 -3.20 1.96
CA ALA A 75 -18.30 -2.12 2.36
C ALA A 75 -17.60 -1.18 3.34
N LEU A 76 -17.99 0.10 3.35
CA LEU A 76 -17.45 1.08 4.31
C LEU A 76 -17.71 0.66 5.77
N ALA A 77 -18.86 0.03 6.02
CA ALA A 77 -19.23 -0.50 7.34
C ALA A 77 -18.37 -1.70 7.79
N ASN A 78 -17.65 -2.36 6.87
CA ASN A 78 -16.79 -3.50 7.16
C ASN A 78 -15.36 -3.08 7.54
N TYR A 79 -15.11 -1.78 7.76
CA TYR A 79 -13.77 -1.28 8.01
C TYR A 79 -13.17 -1.88 9.29
N ALA A 80 -12.01 -2.53 9.14
CA ALA A 80 -11.16 -2.97 10.23
C ALA A 80 -9.70 -2.76 9.83
N GLY A 81 -9.01 -1.81 10.48
CA GLY A 81 -7.60 -1.56 10.21
C GLY A 81 -6.74 -2.74 10.67
N ILE A 82 -7.04 -3.26 11.85
CA ILE A 82 -6.44 -4.47 12.40
C ILE A 82 -7.49 -5.59 12.39
N PRO A 83 -7.20 -6.76 11.77
CA PRO A 83 -8.11 -7.90 11.84
C PRO A 83 -8.46 -8.27 13.29
N VAL A 84 -9.73 -8.60 13.55
CA VAL A 84 -10.22 -8.89 14.91
C VAL A 84 -9.36 -9.95 15.62
N GLY A 85 -8.99 -11.03 14.92
CA GLY A 85 -8.13 -12.08 15.47
C GLY A 85 -6.69 -11.67 15.79
N LEU A 86 -6.20 -10.55 15.25
CA LEU A 86 -4.91 -9.98 15.62
C LEU A 86 -5.04 -8.92 16.73
N ARG A 87 -6.20 -8.27 16.82
CA ARG A 87 -6.46 -7.20 17.79
C ARG A 87 -6.31 -7.70 19.23
N ASP A 88 -6.77 -8.91 19.51
CA ASP A 88 -6.64 -9.52 20.84
C ASP A 88 -5.19 -9.85 21.17
N LYS A 89 -4.38 -10.26 20.18
CA LYS A 89 -2.95 -10.51 20.37
C LYS A 89 -2.21 -9.23 20.79
N PHE A 90 -2.47 -8.14 20.09
CA PHE A 90 -1.87 -6.84 20.42
C PHE A 90 -2.37 -6.26 21.75
N ALA A 91 -3.61 -6.55 22.16
CA ALA A 91 -4.16 -6.06 23.41
C ALA A 91 -3.48 -6.67 24.65
N HIS A 92 -2.86 -7.84 24.52
CA HIS A 92 -2.15 -8.53 25.60
C HIS A 92 -0.63 -8.25 25.60
N ASP A 93 -0.12 -7.56 24.58
CA ASP A 93 1.31 -7.25 24.48
C ASP A 93 1.66 -5.98 25.29
N PRO A 94 2.55 -6.07 26.30
CA PRO A 94 2.94 -4.92 27.12
C PRO A 94 3.62 -3.80 26.33
N LEU A 95 4.26 -4.11 25.20
CA LEU A 95 4.97 -3.13 24.37
C LEU A 95 4.04 -2.37 23.44
N PHE A 96 2.77 -2.77 23.31
CA PHE A 96 1.82 -2.13 22.41
C PHE A 96 0.74 -1.31 23.15
N PRO A 97 0.89 0.02 23.24
CA PRO A 97 -0.05 0.83 24.01
C PRO A 97 -1.44 0.87 23.34
N LYS A 98 -2.50 0.87 24.15
CA LYS A 98 -3.91 0.91 23.68
C LYS A 98 -4.22 2.09 22.76
N PHE A 99 -3.55 3.23 22.98
CA PHE A 99 -3.66 4.39 22.10
C PHE A 99 -3.16 4.07 20.68
N ALA A 100 -2.00 3.43 20.55
CA ALA A 100 -1.47 3.02 19.24
C ALA A 100 -2.42 2.02 18.57
N LEU A 101 -2.93 1.03 19.31
CA LEU A 101 -3.91 0.07 18.78
C LEU A 101 -5.14 0.75 18.18
N THR A 102 -5.70 1.73 18.88
CA THR A 102 -6.87 2.48 18.41
C THR A 102 -6.53 3.35 17.21
N LEU A 103 -5.37 4.01 17.22
CA LEU A 103 -4.91 4.85 16.12
C LEU A 103 -4.69 4.04 14.84
N PHE A 104 -3.99 2.92 14.94
CA PHE A 104 -3.77 2.01 13.80
C PHE A 104 -5.09 1.45 13.28
N ASP A 105 -5.95 0.96 14.17
CA ASP A 105 -7.22 0.38 13.75
C ASP A 105 -8.06 1.41 12.97
N ARG A 106 -8.06 2.68 13.38
CA ARG A 106 -8.82 3.74 12.70
C ARG A 106 -8.16 4.29 11.43
N MET A 107 -6.83 4.44 11.43
CA MET A 107 -6.12 5.23 10.41
C MET A 107 -5.41 4.39 9.35
N LEU A 108 -5.14 3.11 9.60
CA LEU A 108 -4.27 2.32 8.72
C LEU A 108 -4.81 2.24 7.29
N GLY A 109 -6.09 1.90 7.11
CA GLY A 109 -6.70 1.83 5.77
C GLY A 109 -6.77 3.19 5.06
N PRO A 110 -7.38 4.23 5.68
CA PRO A 110 -7.41 5.57 5.11
C PRO A 110 -6.02 6.12 4.76
N ALA A 111 -5.01 5.92 5.60
CA ALA A 111 -3.65 6.36 5.34
C ALA A 111 -3.04 5.66 4.12
N PHE A 112 -3.26 4.36 3.95
CA PHE A 112 -2.82 3.61 2.77
C PHE A 112 -3.54 4.04 1.49
N ILE A 113 -4.85 4.27 1.55
CA ILE A 113 -5.63 4.76 0.40
C ILE A 113 -5.15 6.16 0.00
N LEU A 114 -5.06 7.08 0.97
CA LEU A 114 -4.66 8.47 0.72
C LEU A 114 -3.25 8.55 0.14
N THR A 115 -2.27 7.90 0.78
CA THR A 115 -0.88 7.90 0.29
C THR A 115 -0.73 7.17 -1.03
N GLY A 116 -1.52 6.11 -1.27
CA GLY A 116 -1.57 5.40 -2.55
C GLY A 116 -2.06 6.29 -3.68
N ILE A 117 -3.17 7.01 -3.48
CA ILE A 117 -3.71 7.96 -4.47
C ILE A 117 -2.72 9.11 -4.70
N MET A 118 -2.14 9.67 -3.63
CA MET A 118 -1.14 10.73 -3.74
C MET A 118 0.08 10.29 -4.57
N LEU A 119 0.56 9.06 -4.38
CA LEU A 119 1.64 8.49 -5.19
C LEU A 119 1.23 8.25 -6.63
N ILE A 120 0.06 7.67 -6.90
CA ILE A 120 -0.39 7.38 -8.28
C ILE A 120 -0.53 8.69 -9.07
N ILE A 121 -1.15 9.72 -8.47
CA ILE A 121 -1.33 11.03 -9.10
C ILE A 121 0.00 11.80 -9.17
N GLY A 122 0.91 11.59 -8.23
CA GLY A 122 2.15 12.36 -8.13
C GLY A 122 1.94 13.68 -7.39
N LEU A 123 1.01 13.70 -6.44
CA LEU A 123 0.72 14.83 -5.56
C LEU A 123 1.55 14.69 -4.27
N GLY A 124 2.49 15.61 -4.02
CA GLY A 124 3.30 15.60 -2.80
C GLY A 124 4.15 14.34 -2.63
N THR A 125 4.81 13.91 -3.71
CA THR A 125 5.43 12.58 -3.81
C THR A 125 6.46 12.30 -2.70
N ARG A 126 7.22 13.29 -2.25
CA ARG A 126 8.18 13.14 -1.14
C ARG A 126 7.48 12.86 0.19
N VAL A 127 6.41 13.59 0.47
CA VAL A 127 5.62 13.43 1.69
C VAL A 127 4.91 12.08 1.68
N SER A 128 4.29 11.68 0.56
CA SER A 128 3.63 10.38 0.46
C SER A 128 4.61 9.21 0.60
N LEU A 129 5.83 9.33 0.04
CA LEU A 129 6.90 8.34 0.24
C LEU A 129 7.35 8.30 1.72
N LEU A 130 7.47 9.45 2.38
CA LEU A 130 7.84 9.51 3.80
C LEU A 130 6.80 8.81 4.66
N VAL A 131 5.52 9.14 4.45
CA VAL A 131 4.41 8.53 5.19
C VAL A 131 4.34 7.03 4.89
N GLN A 132 4.51 6.59 3.65
CA GLN A 132 4.61 5.16 3.31
C GLN A 132 5.76 4.45 4.04
N GLY A 133 6.94 5.06 4.08
CA GLY A 133 8.09 4.52 4.82
C GLY A 133 7.78 4.38 6.31
N LEU A 134 7.19 5.41 6.92
CA LEU A 134 6.75 5.36 8.32
C LEU A 134 5.69 4.29 8.57
N LEU A 135 4.71 4.16 7.67
CA LEU A 135 3.69 3.10 7.75
C LEU A 135 4.32 1.71 7.68
N PHE A 136 5.34 1.49 6.84
CA PHE A 136 6.02 0.19 6.78
C PHE A 136 6.86 -0.10 8.02
N ILE A 137 7.58 0.88 8.55
CA ILE A 137 8.31 0.73 9.82
C ILE A 137 7.33 0.39 10.95
N ALA A 138 6.23 1.13 11.03
CA ALA A 138 5.16 0.95 12.00
C ALA A 138 4.52 -0.45 11.90
N LEU A 139 4.28 -0.96 10.69
CA LEU A 139 3.80 -2.32 10.46
C LEU A 139 4.85 -3.39 10.80
N THR A 140 6.13 -3.14 10.54
CA THR A 140 7.21 -4.05 10.90
C THR A 140 7.25 -4.27 12.41
N VAL A 141 7.14 -3.20 13.21
CA VAL A 141 7.05 -3.32 14.67
C VAL A 141 5.85 -4.21 15.05
N GLY A 142 4.68 -3.97 14.46
CA GLY A 142 3.50 -4.80 14.71
C GLY A 142 3.70 -6.28 14.35
N LEU A 143 4.36 -6.59 13.24
CA LEU A 143 4.63 -7.98 12.84
C LEU A 143 5.65 -8.68 13.74
N VAL A 144 6.68 -7.94 14.20
CA VAL A 144 7.66 -8.46 15.17
C VAL A 144 6.97 -8.82 16.49
N LEU A 145 6.04 -7.99 16.98
CA LEU A 145 5.31 -8.26 18.22
C LEU A 145 4.42 -9.51 18.17
N ILE A 146 4.01 -9.96 16.97
CA ILE A 146 3.20 -11.17 16.80
C ILE A 146 3.98 -12.35 16.21
N ASP A 147 5.32 -12.31 16.28
CA ASP A 147 6.25 -13.33 15.77
C ASP A 147 6.06 -13.68 14.28
N ALA A 148 5.61 -12.72 13.45
CA ALA A 148 5.34 -12.92 12.03
C ALA A 148 6.56 -12.52 11.15
N ASN A 149 7.68 -13.24 11.33
CA ASN A 149 8.97 -12.91 10.71
C ASN A 149 8.96 -12.90 9.18
N ASP A 150 8.19 -13.78 8.54
CA ASP A 150 8.06 -13.80 7.07
C ASP A 150 7.52 -12.45 6.56
N GLY A 151 6.51 -11.90 7.25
CA GLY A 151 5.94 -10.60 6.93
C GLY A 151 6.93 -9.45 7.09
N VAL A 152 7.84 -9.53 8.06
CA VAL A 152 8.89 -8.53 8.30
C VAL A 152 9.84 -8.45 7.11
N ALA A 153 10.28 -9.60 6.57
CA ALA A 153 11.15 -9.64 5.39
C ALA A 153 10.48 -9.00 4.17
N TYR A 154 9.20 -9.31 3.92
CA TYR A 154 8.44 -8.68 2.83
C TYR A 154 8.32 -7.16 3.01
N LEU A 155 8.09 -6.65 4.23
CA LEU A 155 8.06 -5.21 4.48
C LEU A 155 9.44 -4.56 4.33
N GLY A 156 10.52 -5.26 4.68
CA GLY A 156 11.90 -4.80 4.48
C GLY A 156 12.19 -4.46 3.01
N ILE A 157 11.71 -5.29 2.08
CA ILE A 157 11.81 -5.02 0.63
C ILE A 157 11.09 -3.70 0.29
N HIS A 158 9.91 -3.46 0.85
CA HIS A 158 9.15 -2.23 0.58
C HIS A 158 9.87 -0.99 1.13
N ILE A 159 10.52 -1.09 2.28
CA ILE A 159 11.37 0.00 2.80
C ILE A 159 12.52 0.28 1.82
N GLY A 160 13.16 -0.76 1.28
CA GLY A 160 14.18 -0.62 0.24
C GLY A 160 13.65 0.07 -1.03
N LEU A 161 12.45 -0.30 -1.48
CA LEU A 161 11.79 0.32 -2.64
C LEU A 161 11.41 1.78 -2.38
N VAL A 162 10.96 2.11 -1.17
CA VAL A 162 10.69 3.50 -0.76
C VAL A 162 11.98 4.32 -0.74
N ALA A 163 13.08 3.78 -0.20
CA ALA A 163 14.37 4.43 -0.21
C ALA A 163 14.90 4.65 -1.64
N ALA A 164 14.78 3.65 -2.52
CA ALA A 164 15.11 3.79 -3.93
C ALA A 164 14.25 4.87 -4.60
N ALA A 165 12.94 4.88 -4.36
CA ALA A 165 12.05 5.91 -4.88
C ALA A 165 12.43 7.31 -4.38
N PHE A 166 12.86 7.44 -3.12
CA PHE A 166 13.37 8.71 -2.57
C PHE A 166 14.62 9.21 -3.30
N LEU A 167 15.60 8.34 -3.55
CA LEU A 167 16.83 8.69 -4.28
C LEU A 167 16.53 9.12 -5.71
N LEU A 168 15.53 8.49 -6.33
CA LEU A 168 15.10 8.81 -7.69
C LEU A 168 14.07 9.96 -7.76
N ALA A 169 13.59 10.49 -6.63
CA ALA A 169 12.52 11.49 -6.59
C ALA A 169 12.86 12.80 -7.33
N GLN A 170 14.14 13.13 -7.46
CA GLN A 170 14.62 14.28 -8.26
C GLN A 170 14.36 14.13 -9.77
N HIS A 171 14.10 12.91 -10.24
CA HIS A 171 13.78 12.60 -11.64
C HIS A 171 12.27 12.52 -11.89
N ASN A 172 11.44 12.89 -10.91
CA ASN A 172 9.99 12.88 -11.06
C ASN A 172 9.49 14.02 -11.96
N ARG A 173 9.42 13.74 -13.27
CA ARG A 173 8.96 14.72 -14.27
C ARG A 173 7.43 14.84 -14.35
N PHE A 174 6.70 13.85 -13.84
CA PHE A 174 5.23 13.79 -13.87
C PHE A 174 4.63 14.08 -12.49
N ALA A 175 5.18 15.07 -11.77
CA ALA A 175 4.62 15.56 -10.52
C ALA A 175 3.57 16.64 -10.80
N VAL A 176 2.38 16.51 -10.23
CA VAL A 176 1.32 17.53 -10.36
C VAL A 176 1.67 18.79 -9.54
N LEU A 177 2.39 18.62 -8.42
CA LEU A 177 2.93 19.71 -7.62
C LEU A 177 4.46 19.72 -7.73
N ASN A 178 5.00 20.60 -8.59
CA ASN A 178 6.44 20.69 -8.88
C ASN A 178 7.25 21.44 -7.79
N LYS A 179 6.62 21.84 -6.67
CA LYS A 179 7.19 22.70 -5.63
C LYS A 179 7.39 22.03 -4.25
N TRP A 180 7.08 20.74 -4.09
CA TRP A 180 7.15 20.04 -2.80
C TRP A 180 7.71 18.62 -2.92
#